data_AF-A0A433BBL2-F1
#
_entry.id   AF-A0A433BBL2-F1
#
_cell.length_a   1.000
_cell.length_b   1.000
_cell.length_c   1.000
_cell.angle_alpha   90.00
_cell.angle_beta   90.00
_cell.angle_gamma   90.00
#
_symmetry.space_group_name_H-M   'P 1'
#
loop_
_entity.id
_entity.type
_entity.pdbx_description
1 polymer ?
#
loop_
_entity_poly.entity_id
_entity_poly.type
_entity_poly.pdbx_seq_one_letter_code
_entity_poly.pdbx_strand_id
1 'polypeptide(L)' 'MAIPPLNHPCWQKLAAGGLTKLRTQHLGTQLLAKRIERSTDPLPARAAELHAFFTKWERILPTEVAQLTTL' A
#
# COMPACT_ATOMS: atom_id res chain seq x y z
N MET A 1 -4.13 14.35 -2.05
CA MET A 1 -3.26 13.76 -3.09
C MET A 1 -3.97 12.54 -3.62
N ALA A 2 -4.12 12.42 -4.94
CA ALA A 2 -4.89 11.33 -5.54
C ALA A 2 -4.14 10.00 -5.44
N ILE A 3 -4.88 8.93 -5.16
CA ILE A 3 -4.37 7.55 -5.19
C ILE A 3 -3.80 7.25 -6.60
N PRO A 4 -2.55 6.77 -6.73
CA PRO A 4 -2.00 6.37 -8.02
C PRO A 4 -2.83 5.24 -8.63
N PRO A 5 -3.05 5.23 -9.96
CA PRO A 5 -3.81 4.17 -10.61
C PRO A 5 -3.18 2.80 -10.35
N LEU A 6 -3.97 1.73 -10.39
CA LEU A 6 -3.51 0.36 -10.12
C LEU A 6 -2.31 -0.07 -10.99
N ASN A 7 -2.23 0.43 -12.23
CA ASN A 7 -1.13 0.15 -13.16
C ASN A 7 0.17 0.90 -12.81
N HIS A 8 0.18 1.75 -11.79
CA HIS A 8 1.35 2.50 -11.41
C HIS A 8 2.39 1.57 -10.74
N PRO A 9 3.69 1.63 -11.14
CA PRO A 9 4.72 0.72 -10.64
C PRO A 9 5.00 0.88 -9.14
N CYS A 10 4.53 1.96 -8.49
CA CYS A 10 4.62 2.13 -7.04
C CYS A 10 3.98 0.94 -6.30
N TRP A 11 2.85 0.43 -6.77
CA TRP A 11 2.14 -0.66 -6.11
C TRP A 11 2.91 -1.97 -6.11
N GLN A 12 3.60 -2.27 -7.21
CA GLN A 12 4.49 -3.43 -7.29
C GLN A 12 5.70 -3.28 -6.37
N LYS A 13 6.33 -2.09 -6.31
CA LYS A 13 7.44 -1.81 -5.39
C LYS A 13 7.02 -1.94 -3.92
N LEU A 14 5.83 -1.45 -3.59
CA LEU A 14 5.23 -1.54 -2.27
C LEU A 14 4.93 -2.99 -1.89
N ALA A 15 4.31 -3.76 -2.80
CA ALA A 15 4.02 -5.18 -2.62
C ALA A 15 5.29 -6.05 -2.52
N ALA A 16 6.38 -5.65 -3.16
CA ALA A 16 7.67 -6.35 -3.12
C ALA A 16 8.50 -6.08 -1.84
N GLY A 17 8.00 -5.25 -0.92
CA GLY A 17 8.67 -4.97 0.36
C GLY A 17 8.77 -3.48 0.71
N GLY A 18 8.40 -2.58 -0.21
CA GLY A 18 8.38 -1.14 0.05
C GLY A 18 7.40 -0.72 1.15
N LEU A 19 6.37 -1.53 1.45
CA LEU A 19 5.40 -1.23 2.51
C LEU A 19 6.02 -1.11 3.91
N THR A 20 7.14 -1.78 4.16
CA THR A 20 7.87 -1.71 5.44
C THR A 20 8.49 -0.34 5.71
N LYS A 21 8.76 0.43 4.65
CA LYS A 21 9.32 1.78 4.73
C LYS A 21 8.25 2.85 4.96
N LEU A 22 6.97 2.48 4.84
CA LEU A 22 5.85 3.38 5.05
C LEU A 22 5.76 3.75 6.54
N ARG A 23 5.94 5.03 6.86
CA ARG A 23 5.71 5.52 8.22
C ARG A 23 4.23 5.77 8.41
N THR A 24 3.55 4.84 9.07
CA THR A 24 2.12 4.90 9.36
C THR A 24 1.86 4.68 10.84
N GLN A 25 1.01 5.53 11.43
CA GLN A 25 0.45 5.35 12.78
C GLN A 25 -0.88 4.57 12.75
N HIS A 26 -1.41 4.29 11.56
CA HIS A 26 -2.66 3.56 11.41
C HIS A 26 -2.44 2.06 11.57
N LEU A 27 -3.03 1.50 12.63
CA LEU A 27 -2.97 0.07 12.92
C LEU A 27 -3.45 -0.79 11.74
N GLY A 28 -4.49 -0.36 11.03
CA GLY A 28 -5.00 -1.07 9.86
C GLY A 28 -3.94 -1.24 8.76
N THR A 29 -3.16 -0.19 8.51
CA THR A 29 -2.06 -0.21 7.53
C THR A 29 -0.90 -1.08 8.01
N GLN A 30 -0.59 -1.04 9.31
CA GLN A 30 0.44 -1.92 9.90
C GLN A 30 0.06 -3.40 9.82
N LEU A 31 -1.20 -3.74 10.09
CA LEU A 31 -1.72 -5.10 9.96
C LEU A 31 -1.76 -5.55 8.50
N LEU A 32 -2.15 -4.66 7.57
CA LEU A 32 -2.08 -4.92 6.14
C LEU A 32 -0.64 -5.19 5.70
N ALA A 33 0.32 -4.39 6.15
CA ALA A 33 1.74 -4.60 5.87
C ALA A 33 2.19 -6.00 6.28
N LYS A 34 1.89 -6.38 7.52
CA LYS A 34 2.22 -7.72 8.04
C LYS A 34 1.53 -8.84 7.27
N ARG A 35 0.29 -8.62 6.83
CA ARG A 35 -0.46 -9.59 6.02
C ARG A 35 0.16 -9.75 4.62
N ILE A 36 0.51 -8.65 3.97
CA ILE A 36 1.13 -8.63 2.64
C ILE A 36 2.54 -9.24 2.68
N GLU A 37 3.32 -8.97 3.73
CA GLU A 37 4.63 -9.59 3.97
C GLU A 37 4.54 -11.12 4.11
N ARG A 38 3.49 -11.61 4.79
CA ARG A 38 3.27 -13.04 5.00
C ARG A 38 2.51 -13.71 3.85
N SER A 39 1.92 -12.94 2.95
CA SER A 39 1.16 -13.47 1.82
C SER A 39 2.11 -14.09 0.80
N THR A 40 1.80 -15.32 0.42
CA THR A 40 2.43 -16.06 -0.68
C THR A 40 1.83 -15.71 -2.04
N ASP A 41 0.85 -14.80 -2.08
CA ASP A 41 0.17 -14.42 -3.31
C ASP A 41 1.15 -13.77 -4.30
N PRO A 42 0.89 -13.91 -5.62
CA PRO A 42 1.71 -13.25 -6.63
C PRO A 42 1.67 -11.72 -6.45
N LEU A 43 2.78 -11.05 -6.75
CA LEU A 43 2.94 -9.60 -6.58
C LEU A 43 1.79 -8.75 -7.17
N PRO A 44 1.21 -9.07 -8.35
CA PRO A 44 0.06 -8.34 -8.88
C PRO A 44 -1.18 -8.41 -7.98
N ALA A 45 -1.43 -9.54 -7.33
CA ALA A 45 -2.57 -9.71 -6.42
C ALA A 45 -2.38 -8.86 -5.15
N ARG A 46 -1.17 -8.87 -4.59
CA ARG A 46 -0.79 -8.01 -3.45
C ARG A 46 -0.91 -6.53 -3.79
N ALA A 47 -0.45 -6.12 -4.98
CA ALA A 47 -0.58 -4.75 -5.47
C ALA A 47 -2.06 -4.32 -5.61
N ALA A 48 -2.93 -5.20 -6.10
CA ALA A 48 -4.36 -4.94 -6.20
C ALA A 48 -5.04 -4.80 -4.83
N GLU A 49 -4.67 -5.65 -3.86
CA GLU A 49 -5.18 -5.54 -2.48
C GLU A 49 -4.75 -4.22 -1.82
N LEU A 50 -3.49 -3.84 -1.97
CA LEU A 50 -2.98 -2.55 -1.49
C LEU A 50 -3.75 -1.38 -2.09
N HIS A 51 -3.87 -1.34 -3.42
CA HIS A 51 -4.63 -0.29 -4.10
C HIS A 51 -6.07 -0.23 -3.59
N ALA A 52 -6.77 -1.37 -3.53
CA ALA A 52 -8.16 -1.42 -3.02
C ALA A 52 -8.29 -0.91 -1.58
N PHE A 53 -7.33 -1.24 -0.72
CA PHE A 53 -7.30 -0.75 0.66
C PHE A 53 -7.12 0.78 0.71
N PHE A 54 -6.10 1.31 0.03
CA PHE A 54 -5.84 2.74 0.04
C PHE A 54 -6.94 3.55 -0.67
N THR A 55 -7.56 3.03 -1.73
CA THR A 55 -8.75 3.65 -2.35
C THR A 55 -9.92 3.69 -1.37
N LYS A 56 -10.17 2.61 -0.63
CA LYS A 56 -11.25 2.56 0.36
C LYS A 56 -11.03 3.55 1.51
N TRP A 57 -9.77 3.72 1.92
CA TRP A 57 -9.39 4.53 3.09
C TRP A 57 -8.72 5.85 2.72
N GLU A 58 -8.86 6.33 1.47
CA GLU A 58 -8.20 7.54 0.96
C GLU A 58 -8.43 8.77 1.86
N ARG A 59 -9.66 8.90 2.40
CA ARG A 59 -10.05 9.99 3.28
C ARG A 59 -9.36 9.96 4.65
N ILE A 60 -8.95 8.78 5.10
CA ILE A 60 -8.40 8.56 6.45
C ILE A 60 -6.88 8.44 6.41
N LEU A 61 -6.30 8.08 5.26
CA LEU A 61 -4.87 7.84 5.08
C LEU A 61 -4.18 8.88 4.17
N PRO A 62 -4.44 10.20 4.30
CA PRO A 62 -3.84 11.17 3.40
C PRO A 62 -2.31 11.23 3.52
N THR A 63 -1.78 10.96 4.71
CA THR A 63 -0.34 10.93 5.04
C THR A 63 0.38 9.75 4.40
N GLU A 64 -0.25 8.59 4.37
CA GLU A 64 0.30 7.39 3.76
C GLU A 64 0.27 7.52 2.25
N VAL A 65 -0.85 8.00 1.70
CA VAL A 65 -0.99 8.20 0.25
C VAL A 65 0.05 9.18 -0.29
N ALA A 66 0.38 10.23 0.47
CA ALA A 66 1.47 11.15 0.14
C ALA A 66 2.85 10.46 0.13
N GLN A 67 3.06 9.44 0.96
CA GLN A 67 4.32 8.68 1.00
C GLN A 67 4.44 7.65 -0.13
N LEU A 68 3.33 7.10 -0.63
CA LEU A 68 3.33 6.05 -1.66
C LEU A 68 4.06 6.46 -2.95
N THR A 69 4.02 7.74 -3.32
CA THR A 69 4.70 8.29 -4.50
C THR A 69 6.16 8.65 -4.24
N THR A 70 6.58 8.75 -2.97
CA THR A 70 7.95 9.12 -2.58
C THR A 70 8.85 7.94 -2.21
N LEU A 71 8.29 6.73 -2.11
CA LEU A 71 8.96 5.50 -1.65
C LEU A 71 9.53 4.63 -2.78
#